data_AF-N6TS46-F1
#
_entry.id   AF-N6TS46-F1
#
_cell.length_a   1.000
_cell.length_b   1.000
_cell.length_c   1.000
_cell.angle_alpha   90.00
_cell.angle_beta   90.00
_cell.angle_gamma   90.00
#
_symmetry.space_group_name_H-M   'P 1'
#
loop_
_entity.id
_entity.type
_entity.pdbx_description
1 polymer ?
#
loop_
_entity_poly.entity_id
_entity_poly.type
_entity_poly.pdbx_seq_one_letter_code
_entity_poly.pdbx_strand_id
1 'polypeptide(L)'
;MMLMQNGWSSLYLIAVMLITGESVAFLQYAKENVSICSALLFIGLASALGQLFIFSMVSEFGPLVLSIVTTTRKFFTVLGSVVFFGNTLTERQWIGAFLVFFGLFLDAYYAKGRPKKEKDVVK
;
A
#
# COMPACT_ATOMS: atom_id res chain seq x y z
N MET A 1 -9.85 14.62 2.71
CA MET A 1 -8.52 13.96 2.90
C MET A 1 -7.98 13.37 1.60
N MET A 2 -8.74 12.56 0.86
CA MET A 2 -8.26 11.91 -0.38
C MET A 2 -7.77 12.88 -1.47
N LEU A 3 -8.49 13.97 -1.73
CA LEU A 3 -8.07 14.99 -2.71
C LEU A 3 -6.72 15.63 -2.36
N MET A 4 -6.51 15.98 -1.08
CA MET A 4 -5.26 16.58 -0.62
C MET A 4 -4.09 15.59 -0.73
N GLN A 5 -4.31 14.32 -0.41
CA GLN A 5 -3.29 13.27 -0.55
C GLN A 5 -2.84 13.14 -2.01
N ASN A 6 -3.79 13.09 -2.95
CA ASN A 6 -3.47 12.98 -4.37
C ASN A 6 -2.82 14.25 -4.93
N GLY A 7 -3.23 15.43 -4.46
CA GLY A 7 -2.62 16.71 -4.82
C GLY A 7 -1.15 16.79 -4.40
N TRP A 8 -0.85 16.51 -3.14
CA TRP A 8 0.54 16.50 -2.63
C TRP A 8 1.40 15.44 -3.30
N SER A 9 0.84 14.24 -3.53
CA SER A 9 1.56 13.16 -4.21
C SER A 9 1.91 13.54 -5.66
N SER A 10 0.99 14.19 -6.37
CA SER A 10 1.22 14.64 -7.75
C SER A 10 2.31 15.72 -7.81
N LEU A 11 2.28 16.69 -6.88
CA LEU A 11 3.31 17.73 -6.80
C LEU A 11 4.70 17.14 -6.52
N TYR A 12 4.79 16.19 -5.59
CA TYR A 12 6.02 15.47 -5.30
C TYR A 12 6.54 14.70 -6.52
N LEU A 13 5.66 13.97 -7.21
CA LEU A 13 6.04 13.19 -8.40
C LEU A 13 6.50 14.07 -9.56
N ILE A 14 5.85 15.21 -9.79
CA ILE A 14 6.28 16.18 -10.81
C ILE A 14 7.69 16.69 -10.50
N ALA A 15 7.96 17.06 -9.24
CA ALA A 15 9.30 17.53 -8.84
C ALA A 15 10.37 16.44 -9.06
N VAL A 16 10.09 15.19 -8.67
CA VAL A 16 11.02 14.06 -8.87
C VAL A 16 11.23 13.77 -10.36
N MET A 17 10.18 13.82 -11.18
CA MET A 17 10.29 13.62 -12.63
C MET A 17 11.14 14.71 -13.31
N LEU A 18 11.04 15.96 -12.84
CA LEU A 18 11.87 17.07 -13.36
C LEU A 18 13.35 16.91 -12.99
N ILE A 19 13.64 16.44 -11.77
CA ILE A 19 15.02 16.22 -11.29
C ILE A 19 15.67 15.04 -12.00
N THR A 20 14.92 13.94 -12.20
CA THR A 20 15.45 12.70 -12.79
C THR A 20 15.52 12.74 -14.32
N GLY A 21 14.69 13.53 -14.99
CA GLY A 21 14.69 13.65 -16.46
C GLY A 21 14.11 12.44 -17.21
N GLU A 22 13.61 11.43 -16.49
CA GLU A 22 13.08 10.17 -17.03
C GLU A 22 11.80 10.33 -17.86
N SER A 23 11.14 11.49 -17.77
CA SER A 23 9.89 11.77 -18.48
C SER A 23 10.04 11.72 -20.01
N VAL A 24 11.18 12.17 -20.55
CA VAL A 24 11.43 12.15 -21.99
C VAL A 24 11.65 10.73 -22.50
N ALA A 25 12.43 9.93 -21.77
CA ALA A 25 12.68 8.52 -22.09
C ALA A 25 11.38 7.70 -22.04
N PHE A 26 10.56 7.94 -21.01
CA PHE A 26 9.25 7.30 -20.89
C PHE A 26 8.32 7.65 -22.06
N LEU A 27 8.27 8.92 -22.48
CA LEU A 27 7.41 9.33 -23.60
C LEU A 27 7.84 8.72 -24.94
N GLN A 28 9.14 8.57 -25.17
CA GLN A 28 9.66 7.86 -26.35
C GLN A 28 9.25 6.38 -26.31
N TYR A 29 9.46 5.71 -25.17
CA TYR A 29 9.07 4.33 -24.97
C TYR A 29 7.55 4.11 -25.14
N ALA A 30 6.72 5.02 -24.60
CA ALA A 30 5.27 4.93 -24.68
C ALA A 30 4.73 5.12 -26.10
N LYS A 31 5.41 5.91 -26.95
CA LYS A 31 5.07 6.04 -28.38
C LYS A 31 5.37 4.77 -29.15
N GLU A 32 6.48 4.11 -28.85
CA GLU A 32 6.89 2.86 -29.50
C GLU A 32 6.04 1.67 -29.03
N ASN A 33 5.58 1.68 -27.78
CA ASN A 33 4.85 0.59 -27.16
C ASN A 33 3.46 1.02 -26.65
N VAL A 34 2.52 1.23 -27.57
CA VAL A 34 1.14 1.69 -27.25
C VAL A 34 0.42 0.78 -26.24
N SER A 35 0.76 -0.51 -26.18
CA SER A 35 0.21 -1.46 -25.19
C SER A 35 0.50 -1.08 -23.73
N ILE A 36 1.49 -0.22 -23.44
CA ILE A 36 1.74 0.23 -22.07
C ILE A 36 0.60 1.12 -21.56
N CYS A 37 -0.06 1.88 -22.44
CA CYS A 37 -1.16 2.76 -22.06
C CYS A 37 -2.33 1.99 -21.43
N SER A 38 -2.69 0.83 -22.00
CA SER A 38 -3.72 -0.03 -21.41
C SER A 38 -3.29 -0.62 -20.07
N ALA A 39 -2.02 -1.01 -19.92
CA ALA A 39 -1.49 -1.53 -18.66
C ALA A 39 -1.50 -0.44 -17.57
N LEU A 40 -1.08 0.78 -17.89
CA LEU A 40 -1.11 1.93 -16.99
C LEU A 40 -2.52 2.32 -16.60
N LEU A 41 -3.47 2.26 -17.54
CA LEU A 41 -4.88 2.50 -17.27
C LEU A 41 -5.43 1.46 -16.28
N PHE A 42 -5.11 0.18 -16.49
CA PHE A 42 -5.53 -0.88 -15.57
C PHE A 42 -4.92 -0.73 -14.17
N ILE A 43 -3.61 -0.44 -14.09
CA ILE A 43 -2.93 -0.16 -12.82
C ILE A 43 -3.54 1.07 -12.14
N GLY A 44 -3.85 2.12 -12.91
CA GLY A 44 -4.48 3.34 -12.42
C GLY A 44 -5.87 3.10 -11.86
N LEU A 45 -6.73 2.35 -12.57
CA LEU A 45 -8.06 1.98 -12.10
C LEU A 45 -8.00 1.09 -10.86
N ALA A 46 -7.14 0.06 -10.86
CA ALA A 46 -6.94 -0.80 -9.71
C ALA A 46 -6.42 -0.01 -8.49
N SER A 47 -5.53 0.95 -8.71
CA SER A 47 -5.00 1.84 -7.67
C SER A 47 -6.08 2.77 -7.12
N ALA A 48 -6.92 3.35 -7.98
CA ALA A 48 -8.03 4.20 -7.57
C ALA A 48 -9.03 3.41 -6.71
N LEU A 49 -9.42 2.21 -7.14
CA LEU A 49 -10.27 1.32 -6.35
C LEU A 49 -9.63 0.97 -5.00
N GLY A 50 -8.35 0.59 -5.00
CA GLY A 50 -7.61 0.28 -3.77
C GLY A 50 -7.55 1.46 -2.81
N GLN A 51 -7.31 2.67 -3.32
CA GLN A 51 -7.31 3.89 -2.50
C GLN A 51 -8.69 4.16 -1.89
N LEU A 52 -9.79 3.93 -2.62
CA LEU A 52 -11.14 4.08 -2.06
C LEU A 52 -11.35 3.16 -0.85
N PHE A 53 -10.93 1.89 -0.95
CA PHE A 53 -10.99 0.95 0.19
C PHE A 53 -10.12 1.41 1.37
N ILE A 54 -8.91 1.88 1.10
CA ILE A 54 -7.99 2.37 2.15
C ILE A 54 -8.61 3.56 2.88
N PHE A 55 -9.12 4.55 2.14
CA PHE A 55 -9.73 5.73 2.75
C PHE A 55 -11.00 5.37 3.52
N SER A 56 -11.87 4.52 2.96
CA SER A 56 -13.07 4.06 3.65
C SER A 56 -12.71 3.35 4.97
N MET A 57 -11.71 2.47 4.94
CA MET A 57 -11.27 1.73 6.13
C MET A 57 -10.68 2.63 7.20
N VAL A 58 -9.88 3.63 6.83
CA VAL A 58 -9.31 4.59 7.78
C VAL A 58 -10.39 5.49 8.39
N SER A 59 -11.36 5.92 7.59
CA SER A 59 -12.46 6.75 8.06
C SER A 59 -13.35 6.03 9.06
N GLU A 60 -13.61 4.73 8.85
CA GLU A 60 -14.55 3.95 9.65
C GLU A 60 -13.90 3.22 10.83
N PHE A 61 -12.75 2.57 10.61
CA PHE A 61 -12.07 1.73 11.60
C PHE A 61 -10.76 2.33 12.14
N GLY A 62 -10.32 3.45 11.57
CA GLY A 62 -9.07 4.09 11.93
C GLY A 62 -7.82 3.44 11.30
N PRO A 63 -6.65 4.07 11.48
CA PRO A 63 -5.41 3.66 10.83
C PRO A 63 -4.82 2.34 11.35
N LEU A 64 -5.16 1.94 12.59
CA LEU A 64 -4.64 0.70 13.19
C LEU A 64 -5.18 -0.54 12.49
N VAL A 65 -6.50 -0.59 12.26
CA VAL A 65 -7.15 -1.70 11.54
C VAL A 65 -6.66 -1.77 10.11
N LEU A 66 -6.47 -0.62 9.43
CA LEU A 66 -5.86 -0.57 8.10
C LEU A 66 -4.47 -1.23 8.08
N SER A 67 -3.61 -0.90 9.04
CA SER A 67 -2.26 -1.45 9.12
C SER A 67 -2.29 -2.97 9.25
N ILE A 68 -3.18 -3.49 10.10
CA ILE A 68 -3.35 -4.93 10.31
C ILE A 68 -3.83 -5.61 9.02
N VAL A 69 -4.87 -5.09 8.38
CA VAL A 69 -5.44 -5.67 7.16
C VAL A 69 -4.43 -5.66 6.00
N THR A 70 -3.75 -4.54 5.77
CA THR A 70 -2.78 -4.43 4.66
C THR A 70 -1.56 -5.31 4.87
N THR A 71 -1.07 -5.44 6.11
CA THR A 71 0.07 -6.31 6.45
C THR A 71 -0.29 -7.78 6.28
N THR A 72 -1.48 -8.17 6.75
CA THR A 72 -2.01 -9.54 6.58
C THR A 72 -2.13 -9.89 5.09
N ARG A 73 -2.71 -8.99 4.29
CA ARG A 73 -2.80 -9.16 2.83
C ARG A 73 -1.42 -9.35 2.19
N LYS A 74 -0.46 -8.46 2.50
CA LYS A 74 0.91 -8.53 1.95
C LYS A 74 1.57 -9.87 2.29
N PHE A 75 1.41 -10.34 3.52
CA PHE A 75 1.95 -11.63 3.92
C PHE A 75 1.35 -12.77 3.10
N PHE A 76 0.03 -12.85 2.97
CA PHE A 76 -0.59 -13.93 2.20
C PHE A 76 -0.20 -13.90 0.71
N THR A 77 0.00 -12.71 0.13
CA THR A 77 0.57 -12.60 -1.22
C THR A 77 2.00 -13.15 -1.29
N VAL A 78 2.84 -12.88 -0.30
CA VAL A 78 4.21 -13.41 -0.22
C VAL A 78 4.21 -14.93 -0.05
N LEU A 79 3.40 -15.45 0.88
CA LEU A 79 3.27 -16.90 1.10
C LEU A 79 2.74 -17.60 -0.15
N GLY A 80 1.71 -17.03 -0.79
CA GLY A 80 1.20 -17.52 -2.07
C GLY A 80 2.29 -17.55 -3.14
N SER A 81 3.07 -16.48 -3.28
CA SER A 81 4.19 -16.41 -4.22
C SER A 81 5.22 -17.53 -3.98
N VAL A 82 5.59 -17.78 -2.73
CA VAL A 82 6.52 -18.87 -2.35
C VAL A 82 5.97 -20.23 -2.78
N VAL A 83 4.69 -20.48 -2.51
CA VAL A 83 4.03 -21.75 -2.87
C VAL A 83 3.89 -21.92 -4.38
N PHE A 84 3.46 -20.89 -5.11
CA PHE A 84 3.22 -20.96 -6.55
C PHE A 84 4.51 -21.01 -7.38
N PHE A 85 5.55 -20.27 -6.98
CA PHE A 85 6.81 -20.21 -7.71
C PHE A 85 7.86 -21.20 -7.21
N GLY A 86 7.55 -22.01 -6.19
CA GLY A 86 8.45 -23.04 -5.65
C GLY A 86 9.71 -22.48 -5.00
N ASN A 87 9.72 -21.20 -4.61
CA ASN A 87 10.86 -20.58 -3.96
C ASN A 87 11.01 -21.13 -2.54
N THR A 88 12.23 -21.50 -2.14
CA THR A 88 12.49 -21.92 -0.75
C THR A 88 12.79 -20.71 0.12
N LEU A 89 12.00 -20.51 1.18
CA LEU A 89 12.31 -19.50 2.19
C LEU A 89 13.47 -19.98 3.07
N THR A 90 14.49 -19.13 3.22
CA THR A 90 15.58 -19.33 4.17
C THR A 90 15.07 -19.33 5.61
N GLU A 91 15.80 -19.96 6.52
CA GLU A 91 15.45 -20.04 7.95
C GLU A 91 15.22 -18.65 8.57
N ARG A 92 16.02 -17.66 8.17
CA ARG A 92 15.87 -16.27 8.62
C ARG A 92 14.55 -15.63 8.17
N GLN A 93 14.08 -15.97 6.96
CA GLN A 93 12.80 -15.47 6.45
C GLN A 93 11.61 -16.11 7.18
N TRP A 94 11.72 -17.38 7.57
CA TRP A 94 10.73 -18.03 8.43
C TRP A 94 10.64 -17.36 9.80
N ILE A 95 11.78 -17.08 10.44
CA ILE A 95 11.81 -16.33 11.71
C ILE A 95 11.17 -14.94 11.54
N GLY A 96 11.50 -14.24 10.45
CA GLY A 96 10.89 -12.95 10.12
C GLY A 96 9.37 -13.03 9.93
N ALA A 97 8.88 -14.06 9.24
CA ALA A 97 7.45 -14.31 9.07
C ALA A 97 6.76 -14.51 10.43
N PHE A 98 7.31 -15.38 11.30
CA PHE A 98 6.78 -15.57 12.65
C PHE A 98 6.74 -14.28 13.45
N LEU A 99 7.79 -13.45 13.38
CA LEU A 99 7.86 -12.18 14.10
C LEU A 99 6.82 -11.17 13.62
N VAL A 100 6.55 -11.09 12.32
CA VAL A 100 5.49 -10.23 11.75
C VAL A 100 4.10 -10.68 12.23
N PHE A 101 3.81 -11.98 12.23
CA PHE A 101 2.53 -12.48 12.76
C PHE A 101 2.38 -12.23 14.25
N PHE A 102 3.43 -12.52 15.01
CA PHE A 102 3.42 -12.31 16.44
C PHE A 102 3.15 -10.84 16.77
N GLY A 103 3.84 -9.90 16.10
CA GLY A 103 3.57 -8.46 16.25
C GLY A 103 2.14 -8.07 15.87
N LEU A 104 1.62 -8.61 14.77
CA LEU A 104 0.24 -8.37 14.32
C LEU A 104 -0.81 -8.87 15.34
N PHE A 105 -0.61 -10.06 15.91
CA PHE A 105 -1.48 -10.63 16.93
C PHE A 105 -1.43 -9.81 18.22
N LEU A 106 -0.25 -9.34 18.64
CA LEU A 106 -0.11 -8.44 19.77
C LEU A 106 -0.82 -7.11 19.51
N ASP A 107 -0.62 -6.50 18.34
CA ASP A 107 -1.29 -5.24 17.98
C ASP A 107 -2.81 -5.41 17.97
N ALA A 108 -3.35 -6.51 17.44
CA ALA A 108 -4.77 -6.82 17.47
C ALA A 108 -5.29 -7.03 18.91
N TYR A 109 -4.53 -7.72 19.75
CA TYR A 109 -4.88 -7.95 21.16
C TYR A 109 -4.90 -6.64 21.97
N TYR A 110 -3.87 -5.81 21.83
CA TYR A 110 -3.79 -4.52 22.52
C TYR A 110 -4.72 -3.46 21.93
N ALA A 111 -5.11 -3.56 20.65
CA ALA A 111 -6.11 -2.68 20.05
C ALA A 111 -7.45 -2.75 20.78
N LYS A 112 -7.83 -3.92 21.31
CA LYS A 112 -9.08 -4.15 22.06
C LYS A 112 -9.09 -3.50 23.44
N GLY A 113 -7.91 -3.22 24.02
CA GLY A 113 -7.75 -2.67 25.37
C GLY A 113 -7.55 -1.16 25.45
N ARG A 114 -7.44 -0.44 24.33
CA ARG A 114 -7.29 1.03 24.36
C ARG A 114 -8.68 1.68 24.44
N PRO A 115 -8.98 2.48 25.49
CA PRO A 115 -10.18 3.28 25.51
C PRO A 115 -10.15 4.22 24.29
N LYS A 116 -11.30 4.34 23.63
CA LYS A 116 -11.53 5.26 22.51
C LYS A 116 -11.09 6.64 22.97
N LYS A 117 -9.92 7.12 22.52
CA LYS A 117 -9.57 8.54 22.70
C LYS A 117 -10.61 9.33 21.93
N GLU A 118 -11.55 9.88 22.70
CA GLU A 118 -12.49 10.89 22.26
C GLU A 118 -11.65 11.97 21.56
N LYS A 119 -11.89 12.13 20.26
CA LYS A 119 -11.22 13.17 19.49
C LYS A 119 -11.79 14.48 20.02
N ASP A 120 -11.00 15.20 20.80
CA ASP A 120 -11.27 16.59 21.14
C ASP A 120 -11.58 17.33 19.83
N VAL A 121 -12.84 17.76 19.74
CA VAL A 121 -13.31 18.76 18.80
C VAL A 121 -12.57 20.05 19.16
N VAL A 122 -11.38 20.24 18.60
CA VAL A 122 -10.74 21.55 18.63
C VAL A 122 -11.44 22.39 17.56
N LYS A 123 -12.26 23.31 18.07
CA LYS A 123 -12.94 24.41 17.38
C LYS A 123 -12.02 25.20 16.47
#